data_AF-A0AAX2ZFP0-F1
#
_entry.id   AF-A0AAX2ZFP0-F1
#
_cell.length_a   1.000
_cell.length_b   1.000
_cell.length_c   1.000
_cell.angle_alpha   90.00
_cell.angle_beta   90.00
_cell.angle_gamma   90.00
#
_symmetry.space_group_name_H-M   'P 1'
#
loop_
_entity.id
_entity.type
_entity.pdbx_description
1 polymer ?
#
loop_
_entity_poly.entity_id
_entity_poly.type
_entity_poly.pdbx_seq_one_letter_code
_entity_poly.pdbx_strand_id
1 'polypeptide(L)'
;MGKIKKGFEDFKEDPLEWRKGTWDALDEKKIKPYNFLVKLLLLILGVMLLMLSLVYLICLPLGIIVLILSYKFDARKMKKKLGSKE
;
A
#
# COMPACT_ATOMS: atom_id res chain seq x y z
N MET A 1 -3.22 -19.78 -10.45
CA MET A 1 -3.40 -19.96 -8.99
C MET A 1 -2.12 -20.28 -8.21
N GLY A 2 -1.06 -20.84 -8.81
CA GLY A 2 0.15 -21.26 -8.06
C GLY A 2 0.99 -20.14 -7.41
N LYS A 3 1.10 -18.95 -8.03
CA LYS A 3 1.92 -17.84 -7.50
C LYS A 3 1.35 -17.20 -6.22
N ILE A 4 0.02 -17.14 -6.11
CA ILE A 4 -0.66 -16.54 -4.95
C ILE A 4 -0.57 -17.50 -3.75
N LYS A 5 -0.74 -18.81 -3.99
CA LYS A 5 -0.62 -19.83 -2.95
C LYS A 5 0.80 -19.88 -2.36
N LYS A 6 1.82 -19.87 -3.23
CA LYS A 6 3.22 -19.85 -2.80
C LYS A 6 3.56 -18.58 -2.02
N GLY A 7 3.15 -17.41 -2.50
CA GLY A 7 3.35 -16.15 -1.76
C GLY A 7 2.65 -16.12 -0.39
N PHE A 8 1.58 -16.90 -0.19
CA PHE A 8 0.89 -16.99 1.09
C PHE A 8 1.55 -17.99 2.04
N GLU A 9 2.13 -19.06 1.52
CA GLU A 9 2.98 -20.00 2.26
C GLU A 9 4.28 -19.31 2.71
N ASP A 10 4.96 -18.59 1.80
CA ASP A 10 6.16 -17.80 2.10
C ASP A 10 5.89 -16.72 3.16
N PHE A 11 4.69 -16.09 3.13
CA PHE A 11 4.27 -15.14 4.16
C PHE A 11 4.03 -15.80 5.53
N LYS A 12 3.58 -17.06 5.56
CA LYS A 12 3.32 -17.81 6.79
C LYS A 12 4.62 -18.31 7.45
N GLU A 13 5.60 -18.71 6.65
CA GLU A 13 6.91 -19.13 7.16
C GLU A 13 7.73 -17.94 7.64
N ASP A 14 7.93 -16.92 6.80
CA ASP A 14 8.71 -15.75 7.17
C ASP A 14 8.13 -14.44 6.60
N PRO A 15 7.23 -13.78 7.35
CA PRO A 15 6.57 -12.56 6.87
C PRO A 15 7.54 -11.39 6.69
N LEU A 16 8.71 -11.40 7.34
CA LEU A 16 9.72 -10.36 7.22
C LEU A 16 10.52 -10.49 5.92
N GLU A 17 10.98 -11.70 5.59
CA GLU A 17 11.67 -11.95 4.31
C GLU A 17 10.72 -11.80 3.13
N TRP A 18 9.49 -12.31 3.23
CA TRP A 18 8.47 -12.14 2.21
C TRP A 18 8.22 -10.67 1.87
N ARG A 19 8.14 -9.82 2.91
CA ARG A 19 7.96 -8.38 2.75
C ARG A 19 9.15 -7.75 2.03
N LYS A 20 10.38 -8.06 2.44
CA LYS A 20 11.60 -7.55 1.80
C LYS A 20 11.66 -7.96 0.33
N GLY A 21 11.49 -9.25 0.04
CA GLY A 21 11.49 -9.79 -1.32
C GLY A 21 10.44 -9.16 -2.23
N THR A 22 9.26 -8.82 -1.68
CA THR A 22 8.20 -8.13 -2.43
C THR A 22 8.59 -6.69 -2.79
N TRP A 23 9.26 -5.96 -1.88
CA TRP A 23 9.72 -4.60 -2.14
C TRP A 23 10.96 -4.55 -3.03
N ASP A 24 11.86 -5.52 -2.92
CA ASP A 24 13.07 -5.61 -3.73
C ASP A 24 12.78 -6.05 -5.17
N ALA A 25 11.83 -6.98 -5.36
CA ALA A 25 11.34 -7.39 -6.68
C ALA A 25 10.60 -6.27 -7.45
N LEU A 26 10.26 -5.16 -6.78
CA LEU A 26 9.63 -4.01 -7.41
C LEU A 26 10.69 -3.19 -8.17
N ASP A 27 10.82 -3.41 -9.49
CA ASP A 27 11.73 -2.65 -10.37
C ASP A 27 11.60 -1.14 -10.17
N GLU A 28 12.71 -0.39 -10.15
CA GLU A 28 12.69 1.07 -10.02
C GLU A 28 11.86 1.77 -11.11
N LYS A 29 11.86 1.21 -12.32
CA LYS A 29 11.04 1.69 -13.45
C LYS A 29 9.54 1.54 -13.19
N LYS A 30 9.14 0.56 -12.37
CA LYS A 30 7.74 0.28 -11.99
C LYS A 30 7.32 0.98 -10.70
N ILE A 31 8.25 1.50 -9.89
CA ILE A 31 7.93 2.25 -8.66
C ILE A 31 7.06 3.48 -8.96
N LYS A 32 7.35 4.22 -10.03
CA LYS A 32 6.61 5.45 -10.38
C LYS A 32 5.13 5.18 -10.73
N PRO A 33 4.80 4.27 -11.67
CA PRO A 33 3.41 3.91 -11.95
C PRO A 33 2.74 3.21 -10.77
N TYR A 34 3.46 2.38 -10.00
CA TYR A 34 2.92 1.75 -8.80
C TYR A 34 2.53 2.79 -7.74
N ASN A 35 3.40 3.78 -7.48
CA ASN A 35 3.10 4.86 -6.54
C ASN A 35 1.88 5.67 -6.98
N PHE A 36 1.76 5.94 -8.29
CA PHE A 36 0.60 6.63 -8.85
C PHE A 36 -0.69 5.81 -8.64
N LEU A 37 -0.67 4.51 -8.97
CA LEU A 37 -1.80 3.61 -8.78
C LEU A 37 -2.24 3.51 -7.31
N VAL A 38 -1.30 3.35 -6.38
CA VAL A 38 -1.60 3.27 -4.95
C VAL A 38 -2.17 4.58 -4.43
N LYS A 39 -1.61 5.73 -4.82
CA LYS A 39 -2.17 7.04 -4.47
C LYS A 39 -3.57 7.24 -5.02
N LEU A 40 -3.82 6.81 -6.27
CA LEU A 40 -5.14 6.89 -6.89
C LEU A 40 -6.15 6.01 -6.14
N LEU A 41 -5.78 4.78 -5.79
CA LEU A 41 -6.60 3.87 -5.01
C LEU A 41 -6.92 4.43 -3.61
N LEU A 42 -5.91 4.95 -2.91
CA LEU A 42 -6.08 5.58 -1.59
C LEU A 42 -6.94 6.85 -1.68
N LEU A 43 -6.79 7.64 -2.75
CA LEU A 43 -7.60 8.83 -2.98
C LEU A 43 -9.07 8.45 -3.19
N ILE A 44 -9.34 7.46 -4.06
CA ILE A 44 -10.70 6.95 -4.30
C ILE A 44 -11.30 6.43 -2.99
N LEU A 45 -10.56 5.62 -2.24
CA LEU A 45 -11.00 5.10 -0.94
C LEU A 45 -11.30 6.22 0.06
N GLY A 46 -10.44 7.24 0.14
CA GLY A 46 -10.64 8.40 0.99
C GLY A 46 -11.91 9.17 0.62
N VAL A 47 -12.15 9.41 -0.67
CA VAL A 47 -13.37 10.05 -1.17
C VAL A 47 -14.61 9.21 -0.84
N MET A 48 -14.56 7.89 -1.05
CA MET A 48 -15.67 7.01 -0.69
C MET A 48 -15.99 7.05 0.80
N LEU A 49 -14.97 7.07 1.68
CA LEU A 49 -15.17 7.19 3.12
C LEU A 49 -15.77 8.54 3.53
N LEU A 50 -15.39 9.63 2.86
CA LEU A 50 -16.00 10.94 3.06
C LEU A 50 -17.46 10.97 2.59
N MET A 51 -17.78 10.36 1.45
CA MET A 51 -19.18 10.23 1.01
C MET A 51 -20.00 9.39 1.99
N LEU A 52 -19.41 8.31 2.51
CA LEU A 52 -20.05 7.46 3.53
C LEU A 52 -20.23 8.21 4.86
N SER A 53 -19.39 9.21 5.14
CA SER A 53 -19.49 10.02 6.36
C SER A 53 -20.73 10.90 6.43
N LEU A 54 -21.38 11.16 5.29
CA LEU A 54 -22.70 11.81 5.22
C LEU A 54 -23.79 10.97 5.89
N VAL A 55 -23.60 9.65 5.95
CA VAL A 55 -24.51 8.70 6.61
C VAL A 55 -23.95 8.28 7.97
N TYR A 56 -22.63 8.06 8.06
CA TYR A 56 -21.95 7.57 9.24
C TYR A 56 -20.79 8.49 9.64
N LEU A 57 -21.03 9.45 10.53
CA LEU A 57 -20.03 10.43 11.00
C LEU A 57 -18.70 9.81 11.47
N ILE A 58 -18.71 8.57 11.96
CA ILE A 58 -17.49 7.82 12.34
C ILE A 58 -16.52 7.58 11.17
N CYS A 59 -17.00 7.62 9.93
CA CYS A 59 -16.20 7.48 8.72
C CYS A 59 -15.45 8.76 8.34
N LEU A 60 -15.87 9.93 8.87
CA LEU A 60 -15.21 11.22 8.62
C LEU A 60 -13.72 11.22 9.02
N PRO A 61 -13.34 10.87 10.28
CA PRO A 61 -11.93 10.82 10.65
C PRO A 61 -11.16 9.77 9.85
N LEU A 62 -11.79 8.62 9.51
CA LEU A 62 -11.16 7.58 8.69
C LEU A 62 -10.85 8.08 7.27
N GLY A 63 -11.79 8.78 6.63
CA GLY A 63 -11.58 9.39 5.32
C GLY A 63 -10.46 10.43 5.32
N ILE A 64 -10.41 11.28 6.34
CA ILE A 64 -9.34 12.27 6.52
C ILE A 64 -7.97 11.59 6.69
N ILE A 65 -7.87 10.56 7.53
CA ILE A 65 -6.63 9.79 7.73
C ILE A 65 -6.16 9.17 6.42
N VAL A 66 -7.06 8.54 5.66
CA VAL A 66 -6.73 7.91 4.37
C VAL A 66 -6.25 8.93 3.35
N LEU A 67 -6.84 10.13 3.31
CA LEU A 67 -6.37 11.22 2.45
C LEU A 67 -4.97 11.72 2.83
N ILE A 68 -4.70 11.91 4.14
CA ILE A 68 -3.38 12.29 4.64
C ILE A 68 -2.35 11.22 4.27
N LEU A 69 -2.70 9.94 4.42
CA LEU A 69 -1.85 8.82 4.04
C LEU A 69 -1.60 8.80 2.53
N SER A 70 -2.61 9.04 1.69
CA SER A 70 -2.45 9.14 0.23
C SER A 70 -1.44 10.22 -0.16
N TYR A 71 -1.53 11.39 0.48
CA TYR A 71 -0.60 12.50 0.23
C TYR A 71 0.82 12.15 0.66
N LYS A 72 0.99 11.60 1.87
CA LYS A 72 2.30 11.24 2.45
C LYS A 72 2.90 9.94 1.89
N PHE A 73 2.11 9.09 1.24
CA PHE A 73 2.58 7.83 0.71
C PHE A 73 3.64 8.07 -0.38
N ASP A 74 4.75 7.35 -0.26
CA ASP A 74 5.84 7.40 -1.23
C ASP A 74 6.44 6.01 -1.33
N ALA A 75 6.13 5.30 -2.43
CA ALA A 75 6.62 3.96 -2.69
C ALA A 75 8.16 3.88 -2.72
N ARG A 76 8.85 4.97 -3.08
CA ARG A 76 10.33 5.02 -3.06
C ARG A 76 10.85 5.07 -1.63
N LYS A 77 10.21 5.85 -0.74
CA LYS A 77 10.54 5.84 0.70
C LYS A 77 10.19 4.52 1.36
N MET A 78 9.08 3.88 0.96
CA MET A 78 8.70 2.54 1.44
C MET A 78 9.73 1.49 1.02
N LYS A 79 10.13 1.45 -0.27
CA LYS A 79 11.18 0.53 -0.74
C LYS A 79 12.50 0.75 0.03
N LYS A 80 12.92 2.00 0.26
CA LYS A 80 14.14 2.28 1.06
C LYS A 80 14.04 1.90 2.55
N LYS A 81 12.84 1.86 3.12
CA LYS A 81 12.62 1.52 4.54
C LYS A 81 12.38 0.02 4.76
N LEU A 82 11.77 -0.65 3.78
CA LEU A 82 11.23 -2.01 3.91
C LEU A 82 11.89 -3.01 2.97
N GLY A 83 12.57 -2.57 1.92
CA GLY A 83 13.48 -3.39 1.11
C GLY A 83 14.78 -3.66 1.84
N SER A 84 15.54 -4.65 1.38
CA SER A 84 16.87 -4.90 1.91
C SER A 84 17.74 -3.67 1.68
N LYS A 85 18.36 -3.14 2.74
CA LYS A 85 19.50 -2.23 2.59
C LYS A 85 20.67 -3.09 2.13
N GLU A 86 20.75 -3.37 0.84
CA GLU A 86 22.05 -3.57 0.20
C GLU A 86 22.61 -2.20 -0.19
#